data_AF-A0A1E7LP55-F1
#
_entry.id   AF-A0A1E7LP55-F1
#
_cell.length_a   1.000
_cell.length_b   1.000
_cell.length_c   1.000
_cell.angle_alpha   90.00
_cell.angle_beta   90.00
_cell.angle_gamma   90.00
#
_symmetry.space_group_name_H-M   'P 1'
#
loop_
_entity.id
_entity.type
_entity.pdbx_description
1 polymer ?
#
loop_
_entity_poly.entity_id
_entity_poly.type
_entity_poly.pdbx_seq_one_letter_code
_entity_poly.pdbx_strand_id
1 'polypeptide(L)'
;MPPPQPPPPNTGAALELLVHGVGGATPQEMLGDPRTVRVTGDATAAVYRRTEDAHGEKHPERYRDEPVAEAYCWSGLTSGNGSRALWLLLLPFMVVNLAHWMRPTATGRTRAVRLYGVVVRLVALSLTVLLTAAACEVALDLVAWQCAGTSACSERRSWLGFLSSHQGGWWSQPGRRLALAAVVPAALVGLLWYLSNRTWSAYESQSPLDATDADACDPDGAAEAHGPGAPEAPEARDSANTPATANTVNTPDPAGSPAAGGSPGSQASPASSGSVGPQASPAASRSAEPQASPGFPCGVPAPTPPAPTVRPALGRPGFWYGRRLVARLRAAHTAAGFLTVAAAVTVAAARHDRTADSPVPQVLGAALEAALVLCAVVTVWVVCRRGRSESARDTRLDGALITYLPGSALALLVLAVLHAGWSRPAWESSGSLPGETAFRFLALTQGLLVVILALVARSLYRRTPEPRTTLYGLGGPSVAMLACALGGVMTGGVAQRVADWLDGPGTPGMGRGSIIEGPPVLLSWQASVIPVLLLLLLVPVLYLV
;
A
#
# COMPACT_ATOMS: atom_id res chain seq x y z
N MET A 1 -6.23 55.63 -18.84
CA MET A 1 -6.28 54.24 -18.32
C MET A 1 -5.43 54.22 -17.06
N PRO A 2 -5.99 53.97 -15.87
CA PRO A 2 -5.16 53.83 -14.69
C PRO A 2 -4.26 52.58 -14.85
N PRO A 3 -3.03 52.60 -14.32
CA PRO A 3 -2.17 51.43 -14.37
C PRO A 3 -2.85 50.25 -13.68
N PRO A 4 -2.61 49.01 -14.15
CA PRO A 4 -3.15 47.82 -13.49
C PRO A 4 -2.70 47.82 -12.03
N GLN A 5 -3.67 47.79 -11.11
CA GLN A 5 -3.42 47.65 -9.69
C GLN A 5 -2.61 46.37 -9.47
N PRO A 6 -1.50 46.41 -8.71
CA PRO A 6 -0.78 45.21 -8.36
C PRO A 6 -1.74 44.24 -7.63
N PRO A 7 -1.60 42.92 -7.84
CA PRO A 7 -2.40 41.96 -7.11
C PRO A 7 -2.30 42.22 -5.61
N PRO A 8 -3.39 42.04 -4.84
CA PRO A 8 -3.35 42.24 -3.40
C PRO A 8 -2.19 41.40 -2.83
N PRO A 9 -1.33 41.98 -1.97
CA PRO A 9 -0.22 41.25 -1.39
C PRO A 9 -0.75 40.02 -0.66
N ASN A 10 -0.11 38.86 -0.86
CA ASN A 10 -0.41 37.67 -0.06
C ASN A 10 -0.32 38.06 1.41
N THR A 11 -1.42 37.93 2.14
CA THR A 11 -1.54 38.36 3.54
C THR A 11 -0.92 37.36 4.53
N GLY A 12 -0.35 36.25 4.05
CA GLY A 12 0.35 35.26 4.86
C GLY A 12 1.85 35.24 4.55
N ALA A 13 2.66 34.89 5.54
CA ALA A 13 4.09 34.67 5.37
C ALA A 13 4.34 33.62 4.28
N ALA A 14 5.26 33.90 3.35
CA ALA A 14 5.71 32.90 2.40
C ALA A 14 6.52 31.82 3.15
N LEU A 15 6.41 30.56 2.73
CA LEU A 15 7.17 29.45 3.31
C LEU A 15 8.20 28.93 2.30
N GLU A 16 9.43 28.70 2.76
CA GLU A 16 10.49 28.03 2.01
C GLU A 16 10.75 26.65 2.62
N LEU A 17 10.56 25.59 1.85
CA LEU A 17 10.80 24.22 2.30
C LEU A 17 12.16 23.72 1.82
N LEU A 18 13.11 23.62 2.73
CA LEU A 18 14.44 23.06 2.52
C LEU A 18 14.37 21.54 2.65
N VAL A 19 14.89 20.81 1.65
CA VAL A 19 14.88 19.34 1.62
C VAL A 19 16.28 18.83 1.27
N HIS A 20 16.88 18.04 2.17
CA HIS A 20 18.20 17.46 1.94
C HIS A 20 18.15 16.26 0.97
N GLY A 21 19.29 15.99 0.32
CA GLY A 21 19.49 14.80 -0.51
C GLY A 21 19.66 13.51 0.30
N VAL A 22 19.95 12.38 -0.38
CA VAL A 22 20.02 11.04 0.26
C VAL A 22 21.13 10.93 1.32
N GLY A 23 22.19 11.74 1.23
CA GLY A 23 23.30 11.76 2.20
C GLY A 23 22.90 12.21 3.62
N GLY A 24 21.70 12.78 3.79
CA GLY A 24 21.25 13.33 5.06
C GLY A 24 21.78 14.75 5.31
N ALA A 25 21.09 15.48 6.18
CA ALA A 25 21.56 16.71 6.80
C ALA A 25 20.81 16.91 8.13
N THR A 26 21.44 17.57 9.09
CA THR A 26 20.77 17.99 10.33
C THR A 26 19.90 19.23 10.08
N PRO A 27 18.85 19.45 10.88
CA PRO A 27 18.06 20.69 10.75
C PRO A 27 18.90 21.94 11.02
N GLN A 28 19.92 21.85 11.87
CA GLN A 28 20.86 22.95 12.16
C GLN A 28 21.68 23.33 10.93
N GLU A 29 22.22 22.35 10.20
CA GLU A 29 22.99 22.60 8.98
C GLU A 29 22.10 23.16 7.86
N MET A 30 20.87 22.65 7.73
CA MET A 30 19.92 23.13 6.71
C MET A 30 19.46 24.56 6.98
N LEU A 31 19.18 24.91 8.24
CA LEU A 31 18.69 26.23 8.63
C LEU A 31 19.81 27.22 8.97
N GLY A 32 21.06 26.78 9.03
CA GLY A 32 22.20 27.61 9.43
C GLY A 32 22.13 28.14 10.86
N ASP A 33 21.32 27.53 11.74
CA ASP A 33 21.13 27.96 13.14
C ASP A 33 21.20 26.73 14.07
N PRO A 34 22.00 26.76 15.15
CA PRO A 34 22.04 25.69 16.14
C PRO A 34 20.72 25.51 16.91
N ARG A 35 19.89 26.55 17.02
CA ARG A 35 18.63 26.57 17.78
C ARG A 35 17.46 26.31 16.85
N THR A 36 17.14 25.03 16.70
CA THR A 36 15.99 24.58 15.90
C THR A 36 14.93 23.97 16.80
N VAL A 37 13.67 24.13 16.40
CA VAL A 37 12.51 23.55 17.07
C VAL A 37 11.73 22.70 16.08
N ARG A 38 11.25 21.54 16.53
CA ARG A 38 10.39 20.68 15.72
C ARG A 38 8.98 21.28 15.71
N VAL A 39 8.48 21.59 14.53
CA VAL A 39 7.14 22.16 14.33
C VAL A 39 6.10 21.04 14.16
N THR A 40 6.45 20.00 13.38
CA THR A 40 5.56 18.86 13.15
C THR A 40 6.36 17.60 12.79
N GLY A 41 5.73 16.44 12.86
CA GLY A 41 6.34 15.13 12.66
C GLY A 41 6.88 14.52 13.96
N ASP A 42 7.82 13.57 13.83
CA ASP A 42 8.32 12.76 14.94
C ASP A 42 9.85 12.71 14.99
N ALA A 43 10.43 11.72 15.66
CA ALA A 43 11.89 11.56 15.74
C ALA A 43 12.52 10.94 14.47
N THR A 44 11.69 10.39 13.57
CA THR A 44 12.11 9.70 12.35
C THR A 44 12.07 10.63 11.13
N ALA A 45 10.99 11.41 10.99
CA ALA A 45 10.85 12.44 9.97
C ALA A 45 10.03 13.62 10.51
N ALA A 46 10.57 14.82 10.34
CA ALA A 46 9.98 16.02 10.92
C ALA A 46 10.34 17.29 10.16
N VAL A 47 9.50 18.31 10.36
CA VAL A 47 9.75 19.68 9.90
C VAL A 47 10.25 20.51 11.08
N TYR A 48 11.34 21.22 10.83
CA TYR A 48 12.00 22.08 11.81
C TYR A 48 12.01 23.53 11.33
N ARG A 49 11.94 24.45 12.28
CA ARG A 49 12.18 25.89 12.07
C ARG A 49 13.28 26.36 13.02
N ARG A 50 13.85 27.53 12.74
CA ARG A 50 14.64 28.26 13.73
C ARG A 50 13.74 28.62 14.91
N THR A 51 14.28 28.67 16.12
CA THR A 51 13.47 29.00 17.31
C THR A 51 12.77 30.37 17.18
N GLU A 52 13.42 31.34 16.52
CA GLU A 52 12.84 32.67 16.27
C GLU A 52 11.68 32.68 15.27
N ASP A 53 11.61 31.67 14.40
CA ASP A 53 10.61 31.53 13.34
C ASP A 53 9.44 30.62 13.75
N ALA A 54 9.46 30.11 14.99
CA ALA A 54 8.50 29.10 15.47
C ALA A 54 7.03 29.55 15.25
N HIS A 55 6.75 30.84 15.44
CA HIS A 55 5.42 31.44 15.29
C HIS A 55 5.35 32.43 14.12
N GLY A 56 6.15 32.24 13.06
CA GLY A 56 6.18 33.16 11.91
C GLY A 56 4.82 33.39 11.22
N GLU A 57 3.89 32.43 11.34
CA GLU A 57 2.52 32.55 10.86
C GLU A 57 1.66 33.54 11.67
N LYS A 58 1.95 33.71 12.97
CA LYS A 58 1.27 34.69 13.85
C LYS A 58 1.79 36.12 13.61
N HIS A 59 2.96 36.26 12.99
CA HIS A 59 3.62 37.54 12.72
C HIS A 59 4.00 37.71 11.24
N PRO A 60 3.03 37.62 10.30
CA PRO A 60 3.32 37.69 8.86
C PRO A 60 3.97 39.02 8.44
N GLU A 61 3.78 40.09 9.23
CA GLU A 61 4.45 41.38 9.05
C GLU A 61 5.98 41.31 9.11
N ARG A 62 6.54 40.36 9.86
CA ARG A 62 7.99 40.15 9.98
C ARG A 62 8.61 39.50 8.75
N TYR A 63 7.80 38.84 7.93
CA TYR A 63 8.21 38.01 6.80
C TYR A 63 7.59 38.48 5.48
N ARG A 64 7.39 39.81 5.35
CA ARG A 64 6.83 40.40 4.12
C ARG A 64 7.76 40.25 2.91
N ASP A 65 9.06 40.39 3.15
CA ASP A 65 10.08 40.41 2.09
C ASP A 65 10.92 39.13 2.02
N GLU A 66 10.81 38.24 3.02
CA GLU A 66 11.56 36.98 3.11
C GLU A 66 10.65 35.82 3.54
N PRO A 67 10.78 34.62 2.94
CA PRO A 67 10.03 33.46 3.36
C PRO A 67 10.53 32.91 4.70
N VAL A 68 9.62 32.31 5.48
CA VAL A 68 9.97 31.52 6.67
C VAL A 68 10.55 30.18 6.20
N ALA A 69 11.80 29.92 6.55
CA ALA A 69 12.51 28.70 6.17
C ALA A 69 12.14 27.52 7.08
N GLU A 70 11.81 26.39 6.46
CA GLU A 70 11.47 25.12 7.10
C GLU A 70 12.40 24.02 6.60
N ALA A 71 13.10 23.33 7.50
CA ALA A 71 13.89 22.16 7.16
C ALA A 71 13.05 20.89 7.32
N TYR A 72 12.81 20.18 6.22
CA TYR A 72 12.26 18.83 6.25
C TYR A 72 13.40 17.81 6.33
N CYS A 73 13.56 17.22 7.53
CA CYS A 73 14.54 16.18 7.80
C CYS A 73 13.88 14.80 7.69
N TRP A 74 14.38 13.98 6.76
CA TRP A 74 13.82 12.65 6.45
C TRP A 74 14.86 11.52 6.54
N SER A 75 16.08 11.84 6.96
CA SER A 75 17.20 10.89 7.07
C SER A 75 16.89 9.69 7.97
N GLY A 76 16.07 9.85 9.02
CA GLY A 76 15.63 8.72 9.87
C GLY A 76 14.80 7.66 9.13
N LEU A 77 14.18 8.00 7.98
CA LEU A 77 13.54 7.00 7.12
C LEU A 77 14.57 6.11 6.41
N THR A 78 15.80 6.60 6.19
CA THR A 78 16.86 5.94 5.41
C THR A 78 18.13 5.56 6.20
N SER A 79 18.32 5.98 7.46
CA SER A 79 19.36 5.49 8.42
C SER A 79 18.72 4.83 9.68
N GLY A 80 19.23 3.70 10.22
CA GLY A 80 18.85 3.24 11.58
C GLY A 80 18.24 1.85 11.93
N ASN A 81 18.15 0.80 11.09
CA ASN A 81 17.80 -0.55 11.63
C ASN A 81 18.21 -1.75 10.74
N GLY A 82 18.63 -2.88 11.35
CA GLY A 82 19.01 -4.12 10.66
C GLY A 82 17.84 -4.84 9.96
N SER A 83 16.60 -4.55 10.37
CA SER A 83 15.38 -4.98 9.67
C SER A 83 15.27 -4.43 8.24
N ARG A 84 16.15 -3.50 7.83
CA ARG A 84 16.23 -3.02 6.45
C ARG A 84 16.64 -4.06 5.43
N ALA A 85 17.34 -5.12 5.82
CA ALA A 85 17.63 -6.22 4.90
C ALA A 85 16.34 -6.83 4.30
N LEU A 86 15.22 -6.79 5.05
CA LEU A 86 13.92 -7.24 4.57
C LEU A 86 13.36 -6.39 3.41
N TRP A 87 13.86 -5.15 3.23
CA TRP A 87 13.46 -4.31 2.09
C TRP A 87 13.98 -4.83 0.75
N LEU A 88 15.02 -5.66 0.75
CA LEU A 88 15.51 -6.29 -0.48
C LEU A 88 14.42 -7.13 -1.15
N LEU A 89 13.50 -7.71 -0.37
CA LEU A 89 12.32 -8.42 -0.90
C LEU A 89 11.41 -7.47 -1.71
N LEU A 90 11.33 -6.21 -1.30
CA LEU A 90 10.49 -5.18 -1.92
C LEU A 90 11.26 -4.34 -2.94
N LEU A 91 12.53 -4.64 -3.21
CA LEU A 91 13.37 -3.90 -4.15
C LEU A 91 12.73 -3.76 -5.54
N PRO A 92 12.12 -4.79 -6.16
CA PRO A 92 11.43 -4.62 -7.44
C PRO A 92 10.32 -3.57 -7.39
N PHE A 93 9.59 -3.49 -6.28
CA PHE A 93 8.53 -2.50 -6.08
C PHE A 93 9.09 -1.10 -5.86
N MET A 94 10.21 -0.99 -5.13
CA MET A 94 10.92 0.27 -4.99
C MET A 94 11.34 0.79 -6.36
N VAL A 95 11.93 -0.06 -7.21
CA VAL A 95 12.42 0.31 -8.54
C VAL A 95 11.29 0.72 -9.49
N VAL A 96 10.18 -0.03 -9.52
CA VAL A 96 9.04 0.33 -10.42
C VAL A 96 8.39 1.65 -10.02
N ASN A 97 8.44 2.04 -8.74
CA ASN A 97 7.91 3.33 -8.29
C ASN A 97 8.65 4.52 -8.92
N LEU A 98 9.94 4.38 -9.26
CA LEU A 98 10.68 5.42 -9.99
C LEU A 98 10.10 5.66 -11.38
N ALA A 99 9.53 4.64 -12.02
CA ALA A 99 8.98 4.75 -13.37
C ALA A 99 7.93 5.85 -13.47
N HIS A 100 7.12 6.06 -12.44
CA HIS A 100 6.11 7.10 -12.44
C HIS A 100 6.71 8.51 -12.57
N TRP A 101 7.81 8.75 -11.86
CA TRP A 101 8.51 10.04 -11.78
C TRP A 101 9.39 10.31 -13.00
N MET A 102 9.87 9.25 -13.66
CA MET A 102 10.66 9.33 -14.90
C MET A 102 9.80 9.48 -16.17
N ARG A 103 8.51 9.80 -16.02
CA ARG A 103 7.61 10.07 -17.15
C ARG A 103 8.06 11.34 -17.89
N PRO A 104 8.16 11.33 -19.23
CA PRO A 104 8.44 12.54 -20.01
C PRO A 104 7.39 13.64 -19.77
N THR A 105 7.82 14.90 -19.82
CA THR A 105 6.93 16.05 -19.79
C THR A 105 5.98 16.03 -20.98
N ALA A 106 4.77 16.55 -20.81
CA ALA A 106 3.72 16.48 -21.81
C ALA A 106 2.79 17.68 -21.74
N THR A 107 2.60 18.36 -22.87
CA THR A 107 1.61 19.44 -23.02
C THR A 107 0.40 18.92 -23.82
N GLY A 108 -0.82 19.19 -23.34
CA GLY A 108 -2.07 18.87 -24.07
C GLY A 108 -2.41 17.37 -24.29
N ARG A 109 -1.68 16.42 -23.70
CA ARG A 109 -1.83 14.97 -23.97
C ARG A 109 -2.35 14.14 -22.80
N THR A 110 -3.51 14.52 -22.28
CA THR A 110 -4.12 13.88 -21.11
C THR A 110 -4.31 12.36 -21.25
N ARG A 111 -4.64 11.86 -22.45
CA ARG A 111 -4.83 10.41 -22.69
C ARG A 111 -3.53 9.61 -22.61
N ALA A 112 -2.45 10.07 -23.22
CA ALA A 112 -1.16 9.36 -23.21
C ALA A 112 -0.51 9.39 -21.82
N VAL A 113 -0.63 10.51 -21.08
CA VAL A 113 -0.20 10.59 -19.68
C VAL A 113 -0.97 9.61 -18.80
N ARG A 114 -2.29 9.49 -19.01
CA ARG A 114 -3.12 8.51 -18.30
C ARG A 114 -2.70 7.08 -18.64
N LEU A 115 -2.51 6.77 -19.93
CA LEU A 115 -2.09 5.45 -20.37
C LEU A 115 -0.74 5.05 -19.76
N TYR A 116 0.24 5.96 -19.77
CA TYR A 116 1.52 5.76 -19.09
C TYR A 116 1.32 5.38 -17.62
N GLY A 117 0.52 6.17 -16.89
CA GLY A 117 0.22 5.92 -15.49
C GLY A 117 -0.48 4.59 -15.23
N VAL A 118 -1.40 4.18 -16.12
CA VAL A 118 -2.09 2.88 -16.03
C VAL A 118 -1.10 1.73 -16.26
N VAL A 119 -0.27 1.82 -17.30
CA VAL A 119 0.71 0.77 -17.63
C VAL A 119 1.72 0.58 -16.49
N VAL A 120 2.24 1.65 -15.90
CA VAL A 120 3.13 1.56 -14.72
C VAL A 120 2.45 0.82 -13.55
N ARG A 121 1.18 1.10 -13.28
CA ARG A 121 0.43 0.40 -12.22
C ARG A 121 0.18 -1.06 -12.54
N LEU A 122 -0.07 -1.41 -13.80
CA LEU A 122 -0.21 -2.80 -14.23
C LEU A 122 1.11 -3.57 -14.11
N VAL A 123 2.25 -2.93 -14.43
CA VAL A 123 3.58 -3.51 -14.16
C VAL A 123 3.73 -3.77 -12.66
N ALA A 124 3.44 -2.79 -11.81
CA ALA A 124 3.50 -2.96 -10.35
C ALA A 124 2.57 -4.08 -9.85
N LEU A 125 1.35 -4.17 -10.38
CA LEU A 125 0.39 -5.24 -10.04
C LEU A 125 0.94 -6.61 -10.45
N SER A 126 1.54 -6.72 -11.63
CA SER A 126 2.16 -7.97 -12.09
C SER A 126 3.31 -8.42 -11.19
N LEU A 127 4.06 -7.49 -10.58
CA LEU A 127 5.11 -7.82 -9.61
C LEU A 127 4.52 -8.39 -8.30
N THR A 128 3.31 -7.97 -7.91
CA THR A 128 2.59 -8.56 -6.77
C THR A 128 2.14 -9.97 -7.06
N VAL A 129 1.61 -10.19 -8.25
CA VAL A 129 1.27 -11.54 -8.73
C VAL A 129 2.53 -12.40 -8.78
N LEU A 130 3.64 -11.90 -9.30
CA LEU A 130 4.93 -12.61 -9.35
C LEU A 130 5.43 -13.01 -7.96
N LEU A 131 5.51 -12.06 -7.03
CA LEU A 131 5.93 -12.30 -5.64
C LEU A 131 5.06 -13.38 -4.96
N THR A 132 3.74 -13.28 -5.13
CA THR A 132 2.81 -14.20 -4.48
C THR A 132 2.83 -15.57 -5.16
N ALA A 133 2.94 -15.61 -6.49
CA ALA A 133 3.10 -16.84 -7.26
C ALA A 133 4.42 -17.55 -6.90
N ALA A 134 5.50 -16.81 -6.67
CA ALA A 134 6.78 -17.37 -6.18
C ALA A 134 6.61 -18.08 -4.82
N ALA A 135 5.89 -17.45 -3.89
CA ALA A 135 5.59 -18.07 -2.60
C ALA A 135 4.67 -19.30 -2.74
N CYS A 136 3.72 -19.26 -3.67
CA CYS A 136 2.88 -20.43 -4.01
C CYS A 136 3.70 -21.56 -4.63
N GLU A 137 4.61 -21.26 -5.54
CA GLU A 137 5.52 -22.22 -6.17
C GLU A 137 6.33 -22.98 -5.10
N VAL A 138 6.95 -22.24 -4.18
CA VAL A 138 7.72 -22.85 -3.09
C VAL A 138 6.84 -23.67 -2.15
N ALA A 139 5.74 -23.10 -1.64
CA ALA A 139 4.95 -23.74 -0.59
C ALA A 139 4.01 -24.83 -1.14
N LEU A 140 3.27 -24.52 -2.18
CA LEU A 140 2.25 -25.41 -2.76
C LEU A 140 2.86 -26.46 -3.67
N ASP A 141 3.74 -26.07 -4.60
CA ASP A 141 4.30 -27.01 -5.58
C ASP A 141 5.48 -27.79 -5.00
N LEU A 142 6.60 -27.13 -4.71
CA LEU A 142 7.83 -27.83 -4.30
C LEU A 142 7.68 -28.59 -2.98
N VAL A 143 7.12 -27.94 -1.95
CA VAL A 143 7.01 -28.55 -0.61
C VAL A 143 5.80 -29.47 -0.51
N ALA A 144 4.59 -28.97 -0.77
CA ALA A 144 3.35 -29.71 -0.46
C ALA A 144 2.90 -30.68 -1.55
N TRP A 145 3.17 -30.40 -2.82
CA TRP A 145 2.78 -31.25 -3.95
C TRP A 145 3.86 -32.27 -4.28
N GLN A 146 5.10 -31.81 -4.53
CA GLN A 146 6.20 -32.66 -4.96
C GLN A 146 6.87 -33.38 -3.77
N CYS A 147 7.51 -32.66 -2.83
CA CYS A 147 8.30 -33.32 -1.78
C CYS A 147 7.45 -34.14 -0.79
N ALA A 148 6.32 -33.60 -0.32
CA ALA A 148 5.40 -34.38 0.53
C ALA A 148 4.68 -35.49 -0.25
N GLY A 149 4.58 -35.37 -1.58
CA GLY A 149 4.06 -36.39 -2.50
C GLY A 149 5.00 -37.58 -2.68
N THR A 150 6.30 -37.35 -2.60
CA THR A 150 7.35 -38.36 -2.82
C THR A 150 7.89 -38.90 -1.50
N SER A 151 7.75 -40.22 -1.27
CA SER A 151 8.22 -40.89 -0.04
C SER A 151 9.68 -40.59 0.27
N ALA A 152 10.58 -40.78 -0.71
CA ALA A 152 12.02 -40.54 -0.56
C ALA A 152 12.38 -39.09 -0.16
N CYS A 153 11.59 -38.09 -0.58
CA CYS A 153 11.81 -36.69 -0.16
C CYS A 153 11.28 -36.47 1.27
N SER A 154 10.05 -36.91 1.54
CA SER A 154 9.42 -36.76 2.86
C SER A 154 10.15 -37.52 3.98
N GLU A 155 10.79 -38.66 3.68
CA GLU A 155 11.61 -39.42 4.64
C GLU A 155 12.89 -38.67 5.02
N ARG A 156 13.55 -38.03 4.04
CA ARG A 156 14.71 -37.17 4.29
C ARG A 156 14.34 -35.90 5.05
N ARG A 157 13.09 -35.47 4.92
CA ARG A 157 12.52 -34.27 5.55
C ARG A 157 11.47 -34.67 6.57
N SER A 158 11.90 -35.35 7.64
CA SER A 158 11.01 -35.96 8.65
C SER A 158 9.92 -35.05 9.23
N TRP A 159 10.14 -33.72 9.26
CA TRP A 159 9.11 -32.73 9.65
C TRP A 159 7.90 -32.67 8.71
N LEU A 160 8.03 -33.15 7.46
CA LEU A 160 6.95 -33.35 6.49
C LEU A 160 6.24 -34.71 6.64
N GLY A 161 6.67 -35.58 7.57
CA GLY A 161 6.14 -36.93 7.70
C GLY A 161 4.62 -36.99 7.87
N PHE A 162 4.02 -36.03 8.58
CA PHE A 162 2.57 -35.95 8.75
C PHE A 162 1.81 -35.59 7.46
N LEU A 163 2.49 -34.95 6.49
CA LEU A 163 1.98 -34.65 5.14
C LEU A 163 2.34 -35.73 4.12
N SER A 164 3.13 -36.73 4.51
CA SER A 164 3.61 -37.76 3.60
C SER A 164 2.44 -38.57 3.04
N SER A 165 2.45 -38.77 1.73
CA SER A 165 1.52 -39.68 1.03
C SER A 165 1.61 -41.11 1.59
N HIS A 166 2.79 -41.53 2.07
CA HIS A 166 3.06 -42.90 2.53
C HIS A 166 2.40 -43.24 3.88
N GLN A 167 2.23 -42.27 4.78
CA GLN A 167 1.67 -42.53 6.11
C GLN A 167 0.14 -42.72 6.11
N GLY A 168 -0.56 -42.40 5.01
CA GLY A 168 -2.01 -42.58 4.87
C GLY A 168 -2.88 -41.76 5.85
N GLY A 169 -2.28 -40.81 6.58
CA GLY A 169 -2.97 -39.99 7.58
C GLY A 169 -3.93 -38.95 6.98
N TRP A 170 -4.68 -38.24 7.82
CA TRP A 170 -5.66 -37.22 7.38
C TRP A 170 -5.06 -36.17 6.44
N TRP A 171 -3.83 -35.74 6.69
CA TRP A 171 -3.11 -34.72 5.94
C TRP A 171 -2.36 -35.25 4.71
N SER A 172 -2.41 -36.56 4.43
CA SER A 172 -1.72 -37.17 3.28
C SER A 172 -2.37 -36.83 1.93
N GLN A 173 -3.67 -36.48 1.93
CA GLN A 173 -4.39 -36.16 0.68
C GLN A 173 -3.88 -34.86 0.05
N PRO A 174 -3.61 -34.83 -1.28
CA PRO A 174 -3.08 -33.65 -1.98
C PRO A 174 -3.83 -32.35 -1.67
N GLY A 175 -5.15 -32.37 -1.75
CA GLY A 175 -5.97 -31.19 -1.48
C GLY A 175 -5.81 -30.59 -0.08
N ARG A 176 -5.62 -31.43 0.95
CA ARG A 176 -5.41 -30.99 2.33
C ARG A 176 -4.00 -30.45 2.56
N ARG A 177 -3.01 -31.01 1.86
CA ARG A 177 -1.63 -30.48 1.86
C ARG A 177 -1.58 -29.10 1.26
N LEU A 178 -2.24 -28.91 0.12
CA LEU A 178 -2.38 -27.60 -0.53
C LEU A 178 -3.13 -26.60 0.36
N ALA A 179 -4.22 -27.03 1.01
CA ALA A 179 -4.97 -26.21 1.95
C ALA A 179 -4.09 -25.70 3.12
N LEU A 180 -3.27 -26.57 3.70
CA LEU A 180 -2.34 -26.20 4.77
C LEU A 180 -1.22 -25.30 4.25
N ALA A 181 -0.61 -25.66 3.12
CA ALA A 181 0.51 -24.92 2.55
C ALA A 181 0.13 -23.52 2.07
N ALA A 182 -1.14 -23.30 1.71
CA ALA A 182 -1.69 -21.98 1.34
C ALA A 182 -1.59 -20.95 2.48
N VAL A 183 -1.46 -21.39 3.73
CA VAL A 183 -1.24 -20.51 4.89
C VAL A 183 0.04 -19.68 4.71
N VAL A 184 1.10 -20.23 4.13
CA VAL A 184 2.38 -19.52 3.96
C VAL A 184 2.25 -18.30 3.04
N PRO A 185 1.82 -18.42 1.77
CA PRO A 185 1.64 -17.26 0.90
C PRO A 185 0.49 -16.35 1.37
N ALA A 186 -0.57 -16.88 2.00
CA ALA A 186 -1.62 -16.05 2.59
C ALA A 186 -1.11 -15.19 3.76
N ALA A 187 -0.27 -15.75 4.63
CA ALA A 187 0.36 -15.04 5.73
C ALA A 187 1.35 -13.98 5.22
N LEU A 188 2.09 -14.25 4.13
CA LEU A 188 2.93 -13.24 3.47
C LEU A 188 2.08 -12.04 3.01
N VAL A 189 0.97 -12.28 2.30
CA VAL A 189 0.06 -11.22 1.86
C VAL A 189 -0.56 -10.48 3.04
N GLY A 190 -1.00 -11.21 4.08
CA GLY A 190 -1.56 -10.64 5.31
C GLY A 190 -0.56 -9.78 6.08
N LEU A 191 0.71 -10.21 6.17
CA LEU A 191 1.79 -9.45 6.79
C LEU A 191 2.07 -8.16 6.02
N LEU A 192 2.17 -8.22 4.69
CA LEU A 192 2.37 -7.03 3.86
C LEU A 192 1.18 -6.06 3.97
N TRP A 193 -0.04 -6.57 4.00
CA TRP A 193 -1.24 -5.77 4.27
C TRP A 193 -1.16 -5.09 5.65
N TYR A 194 -0.81 -5.83 6.70
CA TYR A 194 -0.70 -5.31 8.06
C TYR A 194 0.35 -4.21 8.17
N LEU A 195 1.56 -4.46 7.66
CA LEU A 195 2.66 -3.48 7.64
C LEU A 195 2.25 -2.22 6.87
N SER A 196 1.59 -2.41 5.72
CA SER A 196 1.09 -1.32 4.88
C SER A 196 0.00 -0.50 5.57
N ASN A 197 -0.90 -1.13 6.33
CA ASN A 197 -1.93 -0.43 7.08
C ASN A 197 -1.34 0.35 8.27
N ARG A 198 -0.32 -0.21 8.93
CA ARG A 198 0.39 0.45 10.04
C ARG A 198 1.11 1.72 9.58
N THR A 199 1.82 1.68 8.45
CA THR A 199 2.51 2.87 7.90
C THR A 199 1.51 3.95 7.48
N TRP A 200 0.38 3.55 6.88
CA TRP A 200 -0.67 4.48 6.52
C TRP A 200 -1.28 5.18 7.74
N SER A 201 -1.57 4.43 8.81
CA SER A 201 -2.12 5.01 10.05
C SER A 201 -1.17 6.02 10.68
N ALA A 202 0.14 5.76 10.64
CA ALA A 202 1.15 6.62 11.27
C ALA A 202 1.45 7.89 10.46
N TYR A 203 1.57 7.79 9.13
CA TYR A 203 2.11 8.89 8.31
C TYR A 203 1.14 9.47 7.27
N GLU A 204 0.09 8.73 6.86
CA GLU A 204 -0.79 9.11 5.74
C GLU A 204 -2.23 9.47 6.18
N SER A 205 -2.56 9.32 7.46
CA SER A 205 -3.92 9.52 8.00
C SER A 205 -4.26 10.96 8.35
N GLN A 206 -3.27 11.87 8.32
CA GLN A 206 -3.42 13.28 8.69
C GLN A 206 -4.43 13.99 7.77
N SER A 207 -5.39 14.70 8.40
CA SER A 207 -6.37 15.53 7.69
C SER A 207 -5.83 16.96 7.58
N PRO A 208 -6.21 17.72 6.54
CA PRO A 208 -5.74 19.09 6.43
C PRO A 208 -6.48 19.87 7.49
N LEU A 209 -5.78 20.77 8.18
CA LEU A 209 -6.44 21.76 9.02
C LEU A 209 -7.41 22.54 8.13
N ASP A 210 -8.70 22.51 8.46
CA ASP A 210 -9.66 23.40 7.83
C ASP A 210 -9.40 24.82 8.35
N ALA A 211 -9.62 25.83 7.51
CA ALA A 211 -9.30 27.22 7.86
C ALA A 211 -10.02 27.70 9.14
N THR A 212 -11.15 27.06 9.48
CA THR A 212 -11.90 27.29 10.73
C THR A 212 -11.29 26.63 11.96
N ASP A 213 -10.50 25.57 11.80
CA ASP A 213 -9.84 24.87 12.91
C ASP A 213 -8.51 25.54 13.30
N ALA A 214 -7.93 26.35 12.39
CA ALA A 214 -6.74 27.15 12.67
C ALA A 214 -7.00 28.21 13.74
N ASP A 215 -8.21 28.80 13.75
CA ASP A 215 -8.62 29.81 14.74
C ASP A 215 -9.03 29.19 16.09
N ALA A 216 -9.43 27.91 16.12
CA ALA A 216 -9.94 27.24 17.33
C ALA A 216 -8.83 26.64 18.21
N CYS A 217 -7.64 26.41 17.66
CA CYS A 217 -6.49 25.83 18.36
C CYS A 217 -5.52 26.88 18.93
N ASP A 218 -5.93 28.15 19.04
CA ASP A 218 -5.14 29.21 19.68
C ASP A 218 -5.62 29.44 21.13
N PRO A 219 -5.07 28.73 22.14
CA PRO A 219 -5.44 28.97 23.54
C PRO A 219 -5.03 30.36 24.04
N ASP A 220 -4.12 31.04 23.34
CA ASP A 220 -3.62 32.38 23.69
C ASP A 220 -4.39 33.51 22.98
N GLY A 221 -5.07 33.23 21.87
CA GLY A 221 -5.88 34.21 21.12
C GLY A 221 -7.15 34.65 21.86
N ALA A 222 -7.63 33.84 22.80
CA ALA A 222 -8.73 34.22 23.70
C ALA A 222 -8.28 35.20 24.80
N ALA A 223 -6.98 35.20 25.17
CA ALA A 223 -6.45 36.06 26.22
C ALA A 223 -6.20 37.51 25.73
N GLU A 224 -5.90 37.71 24.45
CA GLU A 224 -5.70 39.06 23.89
C GLU A 224 -6.99 39.77 23.48
N ALA A 225 -8.12 39.05 23.38
CA ALA A 225 -9.42 39.63 23.05
C ALA A 225 -10.08 40.40 24.22
N HIS A 226 -9.48 40.39 25.42
CA HIS A 226 -9.95 41.18 26.57
C HIS A 226 -8.86 42.17 26.96
N GLY A 227 -8.95 43.39 26.42
CA GLY A 227 -8.14 44.52 26.87
C GLY A 227 -8.31 44.76 28.39
N PRO A 228 -7.34 45.42 29.05
CA PRO A 228 -7.35 45.63 30.49
C PRO A 228 -8.53 46.56 30.85
N GLY A 229 -9.66 45.98 31.24
CA GLY A 229 -10.85 46.75 31.62
C GLY A 229 -12.22 46.05 31.54
N ALA A 230 -12.30 44.74 31.33
CA ALA A 230 -13.58 44.02 31.43
C ALA A 230 -13.87 43.61 32.90
N PRO A 231 -15.11 43.78 33.41
CA PRO A 231 -15.46 43.40 34.77
C PRO A 231 -15.44 41.87 34.95
N GLU A 232 -14.93 41.41 36.10
CA GLU A 232 -14.94 40.00 36.50
C GLU A 232 -16.34 39.39 36.38
N ALA A 233 -16.46 38.32 35.58
CA ALA A 233 -17.64 37.47 35.57
C ALA A 233 -17.48 36.33 36.61
N PRO A 234 -18.56 35.87 37.25
CA PRO A 234 -18.51 35.10 38.48
C PRO A 234 -18.13 33.62 38.26
N GLU A 235 -17.51 33.02 39.27
CA GLU A 235 -17.09 31.62 39.35
C GLU A 235 -18.18 30.63 38.91
N ALA A 236 -17.84 29.79 37.93
CA ALA A 236 -18.64 28.64 37.54
C ALA A 236 -18.41 27.48 38.53
N ARG A 237 -19.49 27.05 39.20
CA ARG A 237 -19.52 25.78 39.94
C ARG A 237 -19.68 24.59 38.98
N ASP A 238 -18.74 23.66 39.11
CA ASP A 238 -18.69 22.25 38.72
C ASP A 238 -19.74 21.66 37.76
N SER A 239 -19.24 21.11 36.66
CA SER A 239 -19.89 20.01 35.93
C SER A 239 -18.83 19.03 35.45
N ALA A 240 -18.46 18.09 36.33
CA ALA A 240 -17.66 16.93 35.99
C ALA A 240 -18.56 15.78 35.52
N ASN A 241 -18.42 15.37 34.25
CA ASN A 241 -18.59 13.98 33.83
C ASN A 241 -18.19 13.79 32.37
N THR A 242 -17.05 13.13 32.11
CA THR A 242 -16.86 11.99 31.17
C THR A 242 -15.36 11.61 31.16
N PRO A 243 -14.98 10.32 31.18
CA PRO A 243 -13.70 9.87 31.72
C PRO A 243 -12.55 9.85 30.71
N ALA A 244 -11.38 10.24 31.18
CA ALA A 244 -10.09 10.06 30.51
C ALA A 244 -9.57 8.64 30.71
N THR A 245 -9.33 7.91 29.61
CA THR A 245 -8.49 6.71 29.61
C THR A 245 -7.02 7.14 29.48
N ALA A 246 -6.32 7.25 30.61
CA ALA A 246 -4.88 7.45 30.67
C ALA A 246 -4.16 6.08 30.61
N ASN A 247 -3.27 5.91 29.64
CA ASN A 247 -2.24 4.88 29.67
C ASN A 247 -0.91 5.56 30.04
N THR A 248 -0.56 5.51 31.31
CA THR A 248 0.75 5.92 31.84
C THR A 248 1.71 4.74 31.79
N VAL A 249 2.88 4.93 31.17
CA VAL A 249 4.02 4.00 31.26
C VAL A 249 4.89 4.44 32.43
N ASN A 250 5.01 3.58 33.45
CA ASN A 250 5.88 3.76 34.61
C ASN A 250 7.32 3.29 34.31
N THR A 251 8.28 4.10 34.73
CA THR A 251 9.69 3.75 34.99
C THR A 251 9.82 3.13 36.40
N PRO A 252 10.71 2.15 36.66
CA PRO A 252 10.85 1.53 37.98
C PRO A 252 12.04 2.10 38.79
N ASP A 253 11.90 2.10 40.14
CA ASP A 253 12.89 1.69 41.16
C ASP A 253 12.45 2.12 42.59
N PRO A 254 13.02 1.63 43.71
CA PRO A 254 12.77 0.30 44.29
C PRO A 254 12.41 0.30 45.80
N ALA A 255 12.06 -0.89 46.31
CA ALA A 255 12.09 -1.37 47.71
C ALA A 255 11.01 -0.95 48.74
N GLY A 256 10.36 -1.95 49.35
CA GLY A 256 9.68 -1.85 50.66
C GLY A 256 8.36 -2.63 50.81
N SER A 257 8.42 -3.91 51.20
CA SER A 257 7.28 -4.76 51.66
C SER A 257 6.85 -4.42 53.11
N PRO A 258 5.82 -5.07 53.71
CA PRO A 258 4.45 -5.39 53.25
C PRO A 258 3.35 -5.10 54.33
N ALA A 259 2.06 -5.16 53.98
CA ALA A 259 1.01 -5.95 54.72
C ALA A 259 -0.45 -5.61 54.35
N ALA A 260 -1.21 -6.68 54.13
CA ALA A 260 -2.61 -6.96 54.54
C ALA A 260 -3.83 -6.21 53.94
N GLY A 261 -4.67 -6.99 53.23
CA GLY A 261 -6.04 -7.29 53.71
C GLY A 261 -7.24 -6.74 52.92
N GLY A 262 -8.07 -7.64 52.38
CA GLY A 262 -9.55 -7.48 52.41
C GLY A 262 -10.29 -7.18 51.09
N SER A 263 -10.83 -8.24 50.46
CA SER A 263 -12.12 -8.24 49.73
C SER A 263 -13.30 -8.17 50.73
N PRO A 264 -14.63 -8.20 50.39
CA PRO A 264 -15.29 -8.65 49.13
C PRO A 264 -16.65 -8.02 48.71
N GLY A 265 -17.19 -8.54 47.59
CA GLY A 265 -18.64 -8.73 47.32
C GLY A 265 -19.38 -7.58 46.61
N SER A 266 -20.48 -7.75 45.86
CA SER A 266 -21.26 -8.87 45.29
C SER A 266 -22.52 -8.25 44.63
N GLN A 267 -23.25 -9.03 43.82
CA GLN A 267 -24.65 -8.84 43.32
C GLN A 267 -24.79 -8.11 41.97
N ALA A 268 -25.28 -8.71 40.86
CA ALA A 268 -26.51 -9.48 40.55
C ALA A 268 -27.72 -8.59 40.15
N SER A 269 -28.09 -8.70 38.85
CA SER A 269 -29.39 -8.65 38.10
C SER A 269 -30.72 -8.25 38.81
N PRO A 270 -31.85 -7.91 38.12
CA PRO A 270 -32.27 -8.36 36.78
C PRO A 270 -33.12 -7.37 35.91
N ALA A 271 -33.66 -7.92 34.82
CA ALA A 271 -34.44 -7.33 33.73
C ALA A 271 -35.94 -7.07 34.01
N SER A 272 -36.57 -6.22 33.17
CA SER A 272 -37.96 -6.31 32.67
C SER A 272 -38.09 -5.42 31.42
N SER A 273 -38.37 -5.89 30.19
CA SER A 273 -39.60 -6.36 29.53
C SER A 273 -40.76 -5.35 29.40
N GLY A 274 -41.09 -4.98 28.16
CA GLY A 274 -42.29 -4.20 27.77
C GLY A 274 -42.35 -3.87 26.27
N SER A 275 -43.19 -4.59 25.53
CA SER A 275 -43.47 -4.54 24.08
C SER A 275 -44.40 -3.41 23.64
N VAL A 276 -44.36 -3.01 22.34
CA VAL A 276 -45.48 -2.93 21.35
C VAL A 276 -44.97 -2.24 20.05
N GLY A 277 -45.34 -2.78 18.86
CA GLY A 277 -44.90 -2.34 17.53
C GLY A 277 -45.77 -1.26 16.83
N PRO A 278 -45.88 -1.25 15.48
CA PRO A 278 -45.26 -0.24 14.62
C PRO A 278 -46.25 0.59 13.76
N GLN A 279 -45.85 1.79 13.32
CA GLN A 279 -46.48 2.65 12.27
C GLN A 279 -45.59 3.90 12.12
N ALA A 280 -45.42 4.64 11.02
CA ALA A 280 -45.76 4.59 9.59
C ALA A 280 -44.93 5.73 8.93
N SER A 281 -44.62 5.63 7.64
CA SER A 281 -44.02 6.73 6.85
C SER A 281 -44.98 7.93 6.70
N PRO A 282 -44.47 9.14 6.46
CA PRO A 282 -45.23 10.15 5.72
C PRO A 282 -44.58 10.51 4.38
N ALA A 283 -45.46 10.65 3.39
CA ALA A 283 -45.18 11.10 2.04
C ALA A 283 -45.18 12.64 1.92
N ALA A 284 -44.41 13.09 0.91
CA ALA A 284 -44.53 14.30 0.08
C ALA A 284 -45.46 15.46 0.52
N SER A 285 -44.87 16.66 0.63
CA SER A 285 -45.60 17.93 0.47
C SER A 285 -44.76 19.00 -0.25
N ARG A 286 -45.17 19.28 -1.49
CA ARG A 286 -45.35 20.58 -2.18
C ARG A 286 -44.23 21.64 -2.17
N SER A 287 -43.86 21.97 -3.40
CA SER A 287 -43.16 23.16 -3.88
C SER A 287 -43.65 24.46 -3.24
N ALA A 288 -42.73 25.23 -2.66
CA ALA A 288 -42.92 26.63 -2.32
C ALA A 288 -42.08 27.49 -3.26
N GLU A 289 -42.73 28.46 -3.92
CA GLU A 289 -42.09 29.52 -4.70
C GLU A 289 -41.11 30.35 -3.84
N PRO A 290 -40.02 30.88 -4.42
CA PRO A 290 -39.12 31.76 -3.69
C PRO A 290 -39.74 33.16 -3.55
N GLN A 291 -39.92 33.61 -2.31
CA GLN A 291 -40.22 35.00 -1.99
C GLN A 291 -39.10 35.91 -2.49
N ALA A 292 -39.49 36.95 -3.23
CA ALA A 292 -38.60 37.99 -3.74
C ALA A 292 -38.02 38.84 -2.59
N SER A 293 -36.70 38.91 -2.50
CA SER A 293 -36.00 39.88 -1.64
C SER A 293 -36.19 41.31 -2.16
N PRO A 294 -36.32 42.34 -1.29
CA PRO A 294 -36.44 43.73 -1.72
C PRO A 294 -35.17 44.20 -2.43
N GLY A 295 -35.36 44.95 -3.52
CA GLY A 295 -34.31 45.39 -4.43
C GLY A 295 -33.20 46.22 -3.77
N PHE A 296 -31.96 45.79 -3.99
CA PHE A 296 -30.79 46.66 -3.88
C PHE A 296 -30.75 47.63 -5.07
N PRO A 297 -30.44 48.92 -4.88
CA PRO A 297 -30.35 49.87 -5.98
C PRO A 297 -29.28 49.44 -7.00
N CYS A 298 -29.71 49.32 -8.26
CA CYS A 298 -28.86 49.03 -9.41
C CYS A 298 -27.79 50.11 -9.56
N GLY A 299 -26.51 49.72 -9.52
CA GLY A 299 -25.42 50.65 -9.82
C GLY A 299 -24.00 50.17 -9.51
N VAL A 300 -23.81 49.05 -8.81
CA VAL A 300 -22.46 48.50 -8.59
C VAL A 300 -22.25 47.33 -9.54
N PRO A 301 -21.27 47.37 -10.48
CA PRO A 301 -20.93 46.20 -11.27
C PRO A 301 -20.57 45.07 -10.30
N ALA A 302 -21.15 43.88 -10.52
CA ALA A 302 -20.77 42.69 -9.77
C ALA A 302 -19.24 42.60 -9.73
N PRO A 303 -18.61 42.41 -8.56
CA PRO A 303 -17.16 42.35 -8.48
C PRO A 303 -16.68 41.31 -9.49
N THR A 304 -15.85 41.75 -10.43
CA THR A 304 -15.19 40.87 -11.40
C THR A 304 -14.63 39.70 -10.61
N PRO A 305 -14.97 38.44 -10.94
CA PRO A 305 -14.43 37.30 -10.21
C PRO A 305 -12.91 37.48 -10.18
N PRO A 306 -12.28 37.41 -8.99
CA PRO A 306 -10.86 37.67 -8.88
C PRO A 306 -10.15 36.77 -9.89
N ALA A 307 -9.21 37.36 -10.64
CA ALA A 307 -8.40 36.61 -11.59
C ALA A 307 -7.91 35.34 -10.88
N PRO A 308 -8.05 34.15 -11.49
CA PRO A 308 -7.77 32.90 -10.80
C PRO A 308 -6.37 32.98 -10.21
N THR A 309 -6.29 33.02 -8.88
CA THR A 309 -5.01 33.07 -8.17
C THR A 309 -4.19 31.89 -8.67
N VAL A 310 -3.10 32.17 -9.38
CA VAL A 310 -2.17 31.14 -9.85
C VAL A 310 -1.50 30.60 -8.60
N ARG A 311 -2.11 29.58 -7.98
CA ARG A 311 -1.52 28.91 -6.84
C ARG A 311 -0.31 28.13 -7.32
N PRO A 312 0.85 28.27 -6.67
CA PRO A 312 1.98 27.37 -6.87
C PRO A 312 1.51 25.91 -6.77
N ALA A 313 2.20 24.98 -7.44
CA ALA A 313 1.79 23.57 -7.47
C ALA A 313 1.57 23.00 -6.05
N LEU A 314 2.43 23.38 -5.09
CA LEU A 314 2.35 23.00 -3.67
C LEU A 314 1.09 23.53 -2.96
N GLY A 315 0.53 24.67 -3.39
CA GLY A 315 -0.65 25.28 -2.81
C GLY A 315 -1.98 24.79 -3.39
N ARG A 316 -1.95 23.82 -4.32
CA ARG A 316 -3.17 23.25 -4.91
C ARG A 316 -3.86 22.33 -3.88
N PRO A 317 -5.19 22.41 -3.71
CA PRO A 317 -5.90 21.64 -2.67
C PRO A 317 -5.72 20.12 -2.73
N GLY A 318 -5.45 19.57 -3.92
CA GLY A 318 -5.19 18.14 -4.13
C GLY A 318 -3.71 17.75 -4.14
N PHE A 319 -2.78 18.70 -4.03
CA PHE A 319 -1.34 18.42 -4.18
C PHE A 319 -0.77 17.57 -3.05
N TRP A 320 -1.24 17.74 -1.82
CA TRP A 320 -0.81 16.91 -0.70
C TRP A 320 -1.75 15.70 -0.46
N TYR A 321 -2.90 15.67 -1.16
CA TYR A 321 -3.95 14.67 -0.95
C TYR A 321 -3.87 13.50 -1.95
N GLY A 322 -2.89 12.62 -1.74
CA GLY A 322 -2.74 11.34 -2.46
C GLY A 322 -3.45 10.13 -1.83
N ARG A 323 -3.95 10.26 -0.59
CA ARG A 323 -4.40 9.16 0.29
C ARG A 323 -5.32 8.13 -0.37
N ARG A 324 -6.25 8.57 -1.22
CA ARG A 324 -7.23 7.67 -1.88
C ARG A 324 -6.63 6.78 -2.93
N LEU A 325 -5.77 7.34 -3.78
CA LEU A 325 -5.13 6.55 -4.82
C LEU A 325 -4.26 5.47 -4.18
N VAL A 326 -3.51 5.83 -3.14
CA VAL A 326 -2.66 4.88 -2.42
C VAL A 326 -3.51 3.82 -1.70
N ALA A 327 -4.57 4.21 -0.98
CA ALA A 327 -5.46 3.25 -0.30
C ALA A 327 -6.15 2.30 -1.29
N ARG A 328 -6.62 2.81 -2.43
CA ARG A 328 -7.26 1.99 -3.48
C ARG A 328 -6.27 1.02 -4.12
N LEU A 329 -5.07 1.47 -4.46
CA LEU A 329 -4.04 0.59 -5.00
C LEU A 329 -3.63 -0.46 -3.95
N ARG A 330 -3.45 -0.07 -2.69
CA ARG A 330 -3.17 -0.99 -1.58
C ARG A 330 -4.21 -2.11 -1.50
N ALA A 331 -5.50 -1.76 -1.49
CA ALA A 331 -6.58 -2.73 -1.51
C ALA A 331 -6.55 -3.65 -2.74
N ALA A 332 -6.29 -3.11 -3.93
CA ALA A 332 -6.18 -3.89 -5.16
C ALA A 332 -4.97 -4.86 -5.15
N HIS A 333 -3.81 -4.43 -4.64
CA HIS A 333 -2.63 -5.27 -4.49
C HIS A 333 -2.84 -6.38 -3.46
N THR A 334 -3.47 -6.07 -2.31
CA THR A 334 -3.83 -7.10 -1.32
C THR A 334 -4.81 -8.13 -1.90
N ALA A 335 -5.84 -7.66 -2.63
CA ALA A 335 -6.78 -8.55 -3.31
C ALA A 335 -6.08 -9.43 -4.37
N ALA A 336 -5.20 -8.86 -5.19
CA ALA A 336 -4.43 -9.61 -6.18
C ALA A 336 -3.55 -10.70 -5.53
N GLY A 337 -2.95 -10.40 -4.37
CA GLY A 337 -2.23 -11.39 -3.57
C GLY A 337 -3.11 -12.57 -3.18
N PHE A 338 -4.22 -12.32 -2.47
CA PHE A 338 -5.13 -13.40 -2.06
C PHE A 338 -5.73 -14.17 -3.24
N LEU A 339 -6.09 -13.48 -4.34
CA LEU A 339 -6.59 -14.12 -5.55
C LEU A 339 -5.54 -15.01 -6.22
N THR A 340 -4.25 -14.65 -6.17
CA THR A 340 -3.16 -15.49 -6.71
C THR A 340 -3.06 -16.80 -5.94
N VAL A 341 -3.12 -16.75 -4.60
CA VAL A 341 -3.11 -17.95 -3.76
C VAL A 341 -4.36 -18.80 -4.02
N ALA A 342 -5.53 -18.16 -4.05
CA ALA A 342 -6.80 -18.84 -4.26
C ALA A 342 -6.85 -19.52 -5.63
N ALA A 343 -6.34 -18.87 -6.68
CA ALA A 343 -6.24 -19.45 -8.02
C ALA A 343 -5.29 -20.65 -8.05
N ALA A 344 -4.11 -20.57 -7.42
CA ALA A 344 -3.17 -21.70 -7.38
C ALA A 344 -3.78 -22.95 -6.74
N VAL A 345 -4.47 -22.79 -5.61
CA VAL A 345 -5.17 -23.87 -4.90
C VAL A 345 -6.37 -24.40 -5.71
N THR A 346 -7.20 -23.49 -6.24
CA THR A 346 -8.42 -23.86 -6.99
C THR A 346 -8.10 -24.59 -8.28
N VAL A 347 -7.14 -24.09 -9.07
CA VAL A 347 -6.76 -24.70 -10.35
C VAL A 347 -6.22 -26.11 -10.14
N ALA A 348 -5.45 -26.35 -9.06
CA ALA A 348 -4.97 -27.69 -8.73
C ALA A 348 -6.13 -28.68 -8.49
N ALA A 349 -7.12 -28.29 -7.68
CA ALA A 349 -8.30 -29.12 -7.40
C ALA A 349 -9.21 -29.28 -8.63
N ALA A 350 -9.54 -28.19 -9.31
CA ALA A 350 -10.43 -28.18 -10.47
C ALA A 350 -9.88 -28.97 -11.66
N ARG A 351 -8.55 -29.06 -11.83
CA ARG A 351 -7.92 -29.92 -12.85
C ARG A 351 -8.21 -31.40 -12.60
N HIS A 352 -8.12 -31.84 -11.35
CA HIS A 352 -8.45 -33.21 -10.97
C HIS A 352 -9.95 -33.47 -11.10
N ASP A 353 -10.80 -32.56 -10.60
CA ASP A 353 -12.26 -32.70 -10.63
C ASP A 353 -12.81 -32.76 -12.06
N ARG A 354 -12.15 -32.14 -13.04
CA ARG A 354 -12.51 -32.25 -14.47
C ARG A 354 -12.23 -33.61 -15.08
N THR A 355 -11.33 -34.40 -14.50
CA THR A 355 -11.02 -35.76 -14.93
C THR A 355 -11.80 -36.84 -14.18
N ALA A 356 -12.48 -36.46 -13.10
CA ALA A 356 -13.25 -37.37 -12.26
C ALA A 356 -14.73 -37.39 -12.67
N ASP A 357 -15.39 -38.55 -12.60
CA ASP A 357 -16.80 -38.75 -12.97
C ASP A 357 -17.83 -38.16 -11.96
N SER A 358 -17.44 -37.18 -11.14
CA SER A 358 -18.30 -36.58 -10.11
C SER A 358 -18.74 -35.15 -10.48
N PRO A 359 -20.06 -34.90 -10.67
CA PRO A 359 -20.53 -33.61 -11.17
C PRO A 359 -20.45 -32.49 -10.12
N VAL A 360 -20.56 -32.79 -8.83
CA VAL A 360 -20.65 -31.76 -7.77
C VAL A 360 -19.33 -31.00 -7.57
N PRO A 361 -18.17 -31.66 -7.35
CA PRO A 361 -16.90 -30.96 -7.22
C PRO A 361 -16.53 -30.18 -8.49
N GLN A 362 -16.86 -30.73 -9.67
CA GLN A 362 -16.61 -30.08 -10.95
C GLN A 362 -17.38 -28.75 -11.10
N VAL A 363 -18.69 -28.74 -10.79
CA VAL A 363 -19.51 -27.53 -10.87
C VAL A 363 -19.07 -26.49 -9.84
N LEU A 364 -18.76 -26.92 -8.61
CA LEU A 364 -18.24 -26.03 -7.56
C LEU A 364 -16.89 -25.42 -7.94
N GLY A 365 -15.97 -26.22 -8.47
CA GLY A 365 -14.67 -25.77 -8.96
C GLY A 365 -14.81 -24.75 -10.08
N ALA A 366 -15.68 -25.00 -11.06
CA ALA A 366 -15.95 -24.08 -12.16
C ALA A 366 -16.59 -22.76 -11.67
N ALA A 367 -17.55 -22.82 -10.74
CA ALA A 367 -18.16 -21.64 -10.15
C ALA A 367 -17.13 -20.80 -9.37
N LEU A 368 -16.21 -21.45 -8.65
CA LEU A 368 -15.14 -20.78 -7.93
C LEU A 368 -14.11 -20.15 -8.88
N GLU A 369 -13.70 -20.85 -9.95
CA GLU A 369 -12.84 -20.28 -11.00
C GLU A 369 -13.50 -19.04 -11.63
N ALA A 370 -14.79 -19.09 -11.95
CA ALA A 370 -15.52 -17.94 -12.49
C ALA A 370 -15.57 -16.76 -11.51
N ALA A 371 -15.80 -17.03 -10.21
CA ALA A 371 -15.80 -16.00 -9.18
C ALA A 371 -14.40 -15.36 -9.00
N LEU A 372 -13.33 -16.16 -9.05
CA LEU A 372 -11.95 -15.67 -9.02
C LEU A 372 -11.63 -14.79 -10.22
N VAL A 373 -12.02 -15.21 -11.43
CA VAL A 373 -11.85 -14.40 -12.66
C VAL A 373 -12.61 -13.09 -12.56
N LEU A 374 -13.86 -13.10 -12.11
CA LEU A 374 -14.65 -11.89 -11.92
C LEU A 374 -13.98 -10.93 -10.92
N CYS A 375 -13.54 -11.43 -9.77
CA CYS A 375 -12.86 -10.61 -8.77
C CYS A 375 -11.50 -10.08 -9.27
N ALA A 376 -10.77 -10.86 -10.08
CA ALA A 376 -9.53 -10.42 -10.74
C ALA A 376 -9.79 -9.30 -11.76
N VAL A 377 -10.85 -9.42 -12.58
CA VAL A 377 -11.27 -8.36 -13.52
C VAL A 377 -11.62 -7.08 -12.77
N VAL A 378 -12.37 -7.16 -11.67
CA VAL A 378 -12.67 -6.01 -10.81
C VAL A 378 -11.39 -5.39 -10.25
N THR A 379 -10.44 -6.23 -9.79
CA THR A 379 -9.15 -5.76 -9.27
C THR A 379 -8.35 -4.99 -10.32
N VAL A 380 -8.24 -5.54 -11.55
CA VAL A 380 -7.57 -4.87 -12.67
C VAL A 380 -8.30 -3.58 -13.04
N TRP A 381 -9.63 -3.58 -13.07
CA TRP A 381 -10.43 -2.39 -13.31
C TRP A 381 -10.16 -1.28 -12.27
N VAL A 382 -10.07 -1.63 -10.99
CA VAL A 382 -9.73 -0.71 -9.89
C VAL A 382 -8.34 -0.07 -10.10
N VAL A 383 -7.36 -0.86 -10.54
CA VAL A 383 -6.00 -0.39 -10.84
C VAL A 383 -5.98 0.56 -12.05
N CYS A 384 -6.76 0.23 -13.08
CA CYS A 384 -6.90 1.03 -14.30
C CYS A 384 -7.75 2.29 -14.12
N ARG A 385 -8.60 2.37 -13.08
CA ARG A 385 -9.50 3.51 -12.84
C ARG A 385 -8.70 4.82 -12.62
N ARG A 386 -9.31 5.96 -12.97
CA ARG A 386 -8.67 7.29 -13.00
C ARG A 386 -7.86 7.59 -11.72
N GLY A 387 -6.69 8.21 -11.93
CA GLY A 387 -5.77 8.64 -10.88
C GLY A 387 -6.17 9.94 -10.17
N ARG A 388 -5.30 10.36 -9.25
CA ARG A 388 -5.36 11.59 -8.45
C ARG A 388 -5.68 12.83 -9.30
N SER A 389 -6.59 13.67 -8.82
CA SER A 389 -6.78 15.04 -9.29
C SER A 389 -6.01 16.00 -8.39
N GLU A 390 -5.25 16.93 -8.96
CA GLU A 390 -4.56 17.97 -8.18
C GLU A 390 -5.44 19.20 -7.92
N SER A 391 -6.51 19.37 -8.71
CA SER A 391 -7.37 20.54 -8.68
C SER A 391 -8.53 20.45 -7.68
N ALA A 392 -8.90 19.25 -7.22
CA ALA A 392 -10.02 19.05 -6.31
C ALA A 392 -9.76 17.90 -5.34
N ARG A 393 -10.26 18.05 -4.09
CA ARG A 393 -10.28 16.98 -3.08
C ARG A 393 -11.39 15.98 -3.46
N ASP A 394 -11.04 14.72 -3.67
CA ASP A 394 -12.02 13.66 -3.97
C ASP A 394 -12.51 13.03 -2.66
N THR A 395 -13.83 13.00 -2.39
CA THR A 395 -14.38 12.53 -1.09
C THR A 395 -15.44 11.41 -1.15
N ARG A 396 -16.03 11.02 -2.29
CA ARG A 396 -17.36 10.35 -2.25
C ARG A 396 -17.54 8.89 -2.68
N LEU A 397 -16.58 8.17 -3.30
CA LEU A 397 -16.91 6.85 -3.92
C LEU A 397 -16.01 5.63 -3.62
N ASP A 398 -14.88 5.75 -2.92
CA ASP A 398 -13.90 4.65 -2.83
C ASP A 398 -14.00 3.78 -1.56
N GLY A 399 -14.76 4.17 -0.54
CA GLY A 399 -14.78 3.49 0.77
C GLY A 399 -15.20 2.02 0.68
N ALA A 400 -16.34 1.75 0.02
CA ALA A 400 -16.82 0.38 -0.16
C ALA A 400 -15.83 -0.51 -0.93
N LEU A 401 -15.21 0.00 -2.00
CA LEU A 401 -14.23 -0.76 -2.78
C LEU A 401 -12.96 -1.07 -1.98
N ILE A 402 -12.45 -0.08 -1.24
CA ILE A 402 -11.24 -0.24 -0.40
C ILE A 402 -11.46 -1.31 0.68
N THR A 403 -12.66 -1.35 1.27
CA THR A 403 -12.99 -2.28 2.36
C THR A 403 -13.39 -3.67 1.85
N TYR A 404 -14.30 -3.76 0.87
CA TYR A 404 -14.88 -5.05 0.46
C TYR A 404 -14.03 -5.84 -0.52
N LEU A 405 -13.18 -5.20 -1.33
CA LEU A 405 -12.40 -5.92 -2.35
C LEU A 405 -11.38 -6.91 -1.72
N PRO A 406 -10.53 -6.51 -0.75
CA PRO A 406 -9.64 -7.45 -0.08
C PRO A 406 -10.42 -8.52 0.70
N GLY A 407 -11.52 -8.13 1.36
CA GLY A 407 -12.38 -9.06 2.09
C GLY A 407 -13.01 -10.12 1.19
N SER A 408 -13.45 -9.75 0.00
CA SER A 408 -14.01 -10.68 -1.00
C SER A 408 -12.95 -11.65 -1.52
N ALA A 409 -11.74 -11.14 -1.82
CA ALA A 409 -10.62 -11.98 -2.24
C ALA A 409 -10.20 -12.98 -1.15
N LEU A 410 -10.19 -12.55 0.13
CA LEU A 410 -9.92 -13.42 1.26
C LEU A 410 -11.04 -14.46 1.45
N ALA A 411 -12.31 -14.10 1.29
CA ALA A 411 -13.42 -15.04 1.34
C ALA A 411 -13.31 -16.10 0.23
N LEU A 412 -12.96 -15.69 -0.99
CA LEU A 412 -12.70 -16.63 -2.10
C LEU A 412 -11.51 -17.54 -1.81
N LEU A 413 -10.46 -17.04 -1.16
CA LEU A 413 -9.34 -17.89 -0.71
C LEU A 413 -9.79 -18.92 0.33
N VAL A 414 -10.60 -18.53 1.32
CA VAL A 414 -11.15 -19.47 2.30
C VAL A 414 -12.01 -20.54 1.60
N LEU A 415 -12.87 -20.15 0.66
CA LEU A 415 -13.66 -21.09 -0.13
C LEU A 415 -12.78 -22.03 -0.97
N ALA A 416 -11.69 -21.52 -1.56
CA ALA A 416 -10.72 -22.34 -2.29
C ALA A 416 -10.02 -23.36 -1.40
N VAL A 417 -9.60 -22.96 -0.20
CA VAL A 417 -8.98 -23.85 0.79
C VAL A 417 -9.96 -24.93 1.26
N LEU A 418 -11.22 -24.56 1.53
CA LEU A 418 -12.27 -25.51 1.91
C LEU A 418 -12.58 -26.49 0.78
N HIS A 419 -12.69 -25.99 -0.45
CA HIS A 419 -12.95 -26.81 -1.64
C HIS A 419 -11.78 -27.77 -1.94
N ALA A 420 -10.53 -27.31 -1.82
CA ALA A 420 -9.36 -28.18 -1.97
C ALA A 420 -9.26 -29.20 -0.83
N GLY A 421 -9.58 -28.82 0.42
CA GLY A 421 -9.55 -29.71 1.58
C GLY A 421 -10.65 -30.79 1.59
N TRP A 422 -11.67 -30.66 0.73
CA TRP A 422 -12.71 -31.67 0.53
C TRP A 422 -12.09 -33.01 0.16
N SER A 423 -12.50 -34.08 0.84
CA SER A 423 -11.89 -35.40 0.68
C SER A 423 -12.09 -35.97 -0.73
N ARG A 424 -10.99 -36.32 -1.40
CA ARG A 424 -10.99 -36.95 -2.73
C ARG A 424 -10.21 -38.26 -2.66
N PRO A 425 -10.88 -39.38 -2.30
CA PRO A 425 -10.23 -40.68 -2.28
C PRO A 425 -9.83 -41.04 -3.73
N ALA A 426 -8.58 -41.45 -3.95
CA ALA A 426 -7.90 -41.64 -5.25
C ALA A 426 -7.19 -40.41 -5.86
N TRP A 427 -7.21 -39.24 -5.22
CA TRP A 427 -6.35 -38.15 -5.69
C TRP A 427 -4.90 -38.36 -5.24
N GLU A 428 -4.01 -38.56 -6.20
CA GLU A 428 -2.56 -38.65 -6.00
C GLU A 428 -1.84 -37.43 -6.60
N SER A 429 -0.78 -36.98 -5.94
CA SER A 429 0.12 -35.94 -6.45
C SER A 429 1.14 -36.57 -7.39
N SER A 430 1.15 -36.15 -8.65
CA SER A 430 2.15 -36.55 -9.64
C SER A 430 2.60 -35.36 -10.46
N GLY A 431 3.86 -35.40 -10.92
CA GLY A 431 4.51 -34.30 -11.64
C GLY A 431 4.51 -32.99 -10.84
N SER A 432 4.51 -31.87 -11.56
CA SER A 432 4.39 -30.52 -11.01
C SER A 432 3.01 -29.90 -11.28
N LEU A 433 2.64 -28.94 -10.45
CA LEU A 433 1.53 -28.04 -10.69
C LEU A 433 1.78 -27.18 -11.94
N PRO A 434 0.75 -26.56 -12.55
CA PRO A 434 0.90 -25.86 -13.84
C PRO A 434 1.59 -24.48 -13.72
N GLY A 435 2.64 -24.38 -12.91
CA GLY A 435 3.42 -23.16 -12.68
C GLY A 435 4.09 -22.66 -13.95
N GLU A 436 4.62 -23.55 -14.79
CA GLU A 436 5.29 -23.19 -16.06
C GLU A 436 4.40 -22.33 -16.97
N THR A 437 3.13 -22.70 -17.13
CA THR A 437 2.20 -21.89 -17.94
C THR A 437 1.93 -20.53 -17.31
N ALA A 438 1.79 -20.48 -15.98
CA ALA A 438 1.51 -19.24 -15.25
C ALA A 438 2.70 -18.25 -15.31
N PHE A 439 3.91 -18.70 -14.98
CA PHE A 439 5.11 -17.85 -15.03
C PHE A 439 5.45 -17.40 -16.44
N ARG A 440 5.26 -18.26 -17.46
CA ARG A 440 5.45 -17.87 -18.87
C ARG A 440 4.46 -16.79 -19.29
N PHE A 441 3.18 -16.95 -18.97
CA PHE A 441 2.17 -15.93 -19.25
C PHE A 441 2.47 -14.62 -18.54
N LEU A 442 2.92 -14.67 -17.29
CA LEU A 442 3.28 -13.50 -16.50
C LEU A 442 4.49 -12.76 -17.09
N ALA A 443 5.54 -13.49 -17.46
CA ALA A 443 6.74 -12.92 -18.09
C ALA A 443 6.43 -12.26 -19.44
N LEU A 444 5.62 -12.91 -20.28
CA LEU A 444 5.16 -12.34 -21.56
C LEU A 444 4.32 -11.07 -21.35
N THR A 445 3.42 -11.09 -20.36
CA THR A 445 2.59 -9.93 -20.00
C THR A 445 3.46 -8.76 -19.54
N GLN A 446 4.46 -9.02 -18.69
CA GLN A 446 5.42 -8.00 -18.24
C GLN A 446 6.22 -7.41 -19.41
N GLY A 447 6.73 -8.25 -20.31
CA GLY A 447 7.43 -7.80 -21.51
C GLY A 447 6.55 -6.92 -22.40
N LEU A 448 5.30 -7.33 -22.65
CA LEU A 448 4.34 -6.55 -23.41
C LEU A 448 4.03 -5.19 -22.75
N LEU A 449 3.81 -5.17 -21.43
CA LEU A 449 3.57 -3.93 -20.69
C LEU A 449 4.77 -2.98 -20.78
N VAL A 450 6.00 -3.49 -20.68
CA VAL A 450 7.22 -2.68 -20.84
C VAL A 450 7.33 -2.11 -22.26
N VAL A 451 7.03 -2.89 -23.30
CA VAL A 451 7.01 -2.41 -24.68
C VAL A 451 5.97 -1.32 -24.87
N ILE A 452 4.74 -1.51 -24.38
CA ILE A 452 3.69 -0.48 -24.43
C ILE A 452 4.15 0.77 -23.69
N LEU A 453 4.75 0.64 -22.51
CA LEU A 453 5.28 1.76 -21.74
C LEU A 453 6.34 2.54 -22.54
N ALA A 454 7.26 1.82 -23.20
CA ALA A 454 8.30 2.41 -24.04
C ALA A 454 7.71 3.18 -25.23
N LEU A 455 6.73 2.62 -25.93
CA LEU A 455 6.05 3.28 -27.06
C LEU A 455 5.34 4.55 -26.61
N VAL A 456 4.62 4.51 -25.49
CA VAL A 456 3.93 5.68 -24.93
C VAL A 456 4.93 6.74 -24.48
N ALA A 457 5.98 6.34 -23.76
CA ALA A 457 7.02 7.25 -23.30
C ALA A 457 7.74 7.94 -24.48
N ARG A 458 8.10 7.18 -25.51
CA ARG A 458 8.71 7.71 -26.73
C ARG A 458 7.79 8.67 -27.46
N SER A 459 6.49 8.35 -27.54
CA SER A 459 5.47 9.23 -28.14
C SER A 459 5.30 10.55 -27.39
N LEU A 460 5.40 10.53 -26.06
CA LEU A 460 5.41 11.73 -25.22
C LEU A 460 6.68 12.56 -25.49
N TYR A 461 7.85 11.94 -25.37
CA TYR A 461 9.14 12.61 -25.55
C TYR A 461 9.32 13.25 -26.94
N ARG A 462 8.96 12.54 -28.03
CA ARG A 462 9.12 13.07 -29.40
C ARG A 462 8.29 14.33 -29.67
N ARG A 463 7.30 14.64 -28.82
CA ARG A 463 6.37 15.75 -29.01
C ARG A 463 6.72 16.96 -28.17
N THR A 464 7.32 16.73 -27.01
CA THR A 464 7.85 17.77 -26.12
C THR A 464 9.23 17.34 -25.65
N PRO A 465 10.26 17.43 -26.51
CA PRO A 465 11.62 17.06 -26.13
C PRO A 465 12.15 18.07 -25.12
N GLU A 466 12.54 17.59 -23.95
CA GLU A 466 13.16 18.41 -22.91
C GLU A 466 14.56 17.84 -22.59
N PRO A 467 15.63 18.66 -22.62
CA PRO A 467 17.02 18.19 -22.49
C PRO A 467 17.29 17.38 -21.22
N ARG A 468 16.57 17.66 -20.13
CA ARG A 468 16.71 16.98 -18.83
C ARG A 468 16.00 15.62 -18.76
N THR A 469 15.30 15.20 -19.83
CA THR A 469 14.56 13.93 -19.83
C THR A 469 15.54 12.75 -19.89
N THR A 470 15.52 11.90 -18.86
CA THR A 470 16.37 10.71 -18.78
C THR A 470 16.17 9.76 -19.97
N LEU A 471 17.28 9.33 -20.57
CA LEU A 471 17.35 8.38 -21.70
C LEU A 471 16.38 8.73 -22.85
N TYR A 472 16.26 10.03 -23.20
CA TYR A 472 15.39 10.48 -24.28
C TYR A 472 13.93 10.00 -24.14
N GLY A 473 13.46 9.95 -22.89
CA GLY A 473 12.13 9.52 -22.48
C GLY A 473 12.00 8.03 -22.13
N LEU A 474 13.06 7.23 -22.27
CA LEU A 474 13.04 5.80 -21.96
C LEU A 474 13.38 5.46 -20.51
N GLY A 475 13.70 6.45 -19.66
CA GLY A 475 14.03 6.25 -18.25
C GLY A 475 13.01 5.38 -17.50
N GLY A 476 11.74 5.74 -17.57
CA GLY A 476 10.66 4.96 -16.92
C GLY A 476 10.51 3.52 -17.43
N PRO A 477 10.43 3.28 -18.76
CA PRO A 477 10.49 1.93 -19.32
C PRO A 477 11.71 1.11 -18.88
N SER A 478 12.89 1.71 -18.84
CA SER A 478 14.12 1.03 -18.41
C SER A 478 14.07 0.57 -16.96
N VAL A 479 13.61 1.41 -16.04
CA VAL A 479 13.46 0.99 -14.62
C VAL A 479 12.32 0.00 -14.42
N ALA A 480 11.24 0.09 -15.20
CA ALA A 480 10.18 -0.91 -15.18
C ALA A 480 10.69 -2.30 -15.66
N MET A 481 11.49 -2.33 -16.72
CA MET A 481 12.16 -3.54 -17.19
C MET A 481 13.10 -4.11 -16.13
N LEU A 482 13.90 -3.25 -15.50
CA LEU A 482 14.80 -3.63 -14.40
C LEU A 482 14.02 -4.23 -13.23
N ALA A 483 12.89 -3.64 -12.83
CA ALA A 483 12.04 -4.17 -11.78
C ALA A 483 11.51 -5.57 -12.11
N CYS A 484 11.01 -5.79 -13.33
CA CYS A 484 10.57 -7.11 -13.79
C CYS A 484 11.72 -8.14 -13.79
N ALA A 485 12.90 -7.75 -14.28
CA ALA A 485 14.07 -8.62 -14.31
C ALA A 485 14.53 -9.01 -12.89
N LEU A 486 14.63 -8.04 -11.97
CA LEU A 486 14.96 -8.29 -10.57
C LEU A 486 13.93 -9.22 -9.92
N GLY A 487 12.64 -8.97 -10.14
CA GLY A 487 11.57 -9.85 -9.64
C GLY A 487 11.68 -11.28 -10.15
N GLY A 488 11.96 -11.46 -11.45
CA GLY A 488 12.15 -12.77 -12.06
C GLY A 488 13.38 -13.50 -11.50
N VAL A 489 14.54 -12.84 -11.48
CA VAL A 489 15.78 -13.42 -10.95
C VAL A 489 15.64 -13.82 -9.47
N MET A 490 15.03 -12.96 -8.65
CA MET A 490 14.78 -13.28 -7.24
C MET A 490 13.83 -14.46 -7.08
N THR A 491 12.76 -14.51 -7.88
CA THR A 491 11.79 -15.62 -7.88
C THR A 491 12.46 -16.93 -8.29
N GLY A 492 13.19 -16.92 -9.40
CA GLY A 492 13.90 -18.09 -9.91
C GLY A 492 14.98 -18.57 -8.94
N GLY A 493 15.79 -17.66 -8.39
CA GLY A 493 16.82 -17.99 -7.40
C GLY A 493 16.26 -18.64 -6.14
N VAL A 494 15.15 -18.11 -5.59
CA VAL A 494 14.51 -18.69 -4.39
C VAL A 494 13.91 -20.06 -4.70
N ALA A 495 13.14 -20.19 -5.80
CA ALA A 495 12.53 -21.46 -6.18
C ALA A 495 13.58 -22.55 -6.41
N GLN A 496 14.65 -22.23 -7.17
CA GLN A 496 15.75 -23.15 -7.42
C GLN A 496 16.48 -23.52 -6.13
N ARG A 497 16.80 -22.53 -5.27
CA ARG A 497 17.52 -22.79 -4.02
C ARG A 497 16.74 -23.70 -3.07
N VAL A 498 15.42 -23.54 -3.01
CA VAL A 498 14.55 -24.42 -2.21
C VAL A 498 14.46 -25.81 -2.84
N ALA A 499 14.32 -25.90 -4.17
CA ALA A 499 14.29 -27.18 -4.86
C ALA A 499 15.58 -27.98 -4.65
N ASP A 500 16.75 -27.35 -4.82
CA ASP A 500 18.05 -27.98 -4.57
C ASP A 500 18.17 -28.43 -3.10
N TRP A 501 17.67 -27.61 -2.16
CA TRP A 501 17.64 -28.00 -0.75
C TRP A 501 16.73 -29.21 -0.52
N LEU A 502 15.56 -29.29 -1.15
CA LEU A 502 14.65 -30.43 -1.00
C LEU A 502 15.21 -31.70 -1.64
N ASP A 503 15.78 -31.60 -2.84
CA ASP A 503 16.30 -32.73 -3.64
C ASP A 503 17.64 -33.29 -3.11
N GLY A 504 18.35 -32.52 -2.28
CA GLY A 504 19.55 -32.95 -1.58
C GLY A 504 20.74 -33.16 -2.53
N PRO A 505 21.30 -34.38 -2.68
CA PRO A 505 22.40 -34.65 -3.60
C PRO A 505 21.94 -34.77 -5.07
N GLY A 506 20.63 -34.78 -5.32
CA GLY A 506 20.05 -34.79 -6.66
C GLY A 506 20.17 -33.43 -7.36
N THR A 507 19.80 -33.39 -8.64
CA THR A 507 19.59 -32.15 -9.40
C THR A 507 18.12 -32.11 -9.77
N PRO A 508 17.31 -31.18 -9.21
CA PRO A 508 15.86 -31.16 -9.43
C PRO A 508 15.50 -31.25 -10.92
N GLY A 509 14.66 -32.22 -11.29
CA GLY A 509 14.19 -32.41 -12.67
C GLY A 509 15.21 -33.01 -13.65
N MET A 510 16.41 -33.42 -13.18
CA MET A 510 17.46 -33.97 -14.05
C MET A 510 18.09 -35.27 -13.51
N GLY A 511 18.04 -36.32 -14.32
CA GLY A 511 18.78 -37.57 -14.11
C GLY A 511 18.14 -38.54 -13.12
N ARG A 512 18.72 -39.75 -13.02
CA ARG A 512 18.18 -40.85 -12.18
C ARG A 512 18.27 -40.60 -10.67
N GLY A 513 18.98 -39.55 -10.24
CA GLY A 513 19.17 -39.21 -8.83
C GLY A 513 18.19 -38.17 -8.29
N SER A 514 17.34 -37.59 -9.15
CA SER A 514 16.37 -36.58 -8.72
C SER A 514 15.12 -37.22 -8.10
N ILE A 515 14.66 -36.65 -7.01
CA ILE A 515 13.54 -37.10 -6.19
C ILE A 515 12.29 -36.24 -6.46
N ILE A 516 12.48 -35.02 -6.98
CA ILE A 516 11.41 -34.08 -7.36
C ILE A 516 11.62 -33.53 -8.77
N GLU A 517 10.55 -33.15 -9.46
CA GLU A 517 10.63 -32.52 -10.80
C GLU A 517 11.30 -31.14 -10.75
N GLY A 518 11.24 -30.47 -9.60
CA GLY A 518 11.81 -29.14 -9.43
C GLY A 518 10.90 -28.02 -9.94
N PRO A 519 11.41 -26.78 -9.98
CA PRO A 519 10.64 -25.61 -10.36
C PRO A 519 10.43 -25.54 -11.88
N PRO A 520 9.48 -24.72 -12.36
CA PRO A 520 9.31 -24.39 -13.77
C PRO A 520 10.64 -24.04 -14.45
N VAL A 521 10.85 -24.56 -15.65
CA VAL A 521 12.10 -24.40 -16.43
C VAL A 521 12.43 -22.92 -16.63
N LEU A 522 11.43 -22.07 -16.83
CA LEU A 522 11.61 -20.63 -16.94
C LEU A 522 12.30 -20.03 -15.70
N LEU A 523 11.97 -20.50 -14.50
CA LEU A 523 12.56 -20.04 -13.25
C LEU A 523 14.01 -20.47 -13.11
N SER A 524 14.35 -21.68 -13.57
CA SER A 524 15.74 -22.14 -13.61
C SER A 524 16.60 -21.30 -14.57
N TRP A 525 16.07 -20.90 -15.73
CA TRP A 525 16.74 -19.97 -16.64
C TRP A 525 16.90 -18.56 -16.03
N GLN A 526 15.92 -18.10 -15.25
CA GLN A 526 16.05 -16.82 -14.54
C GLN A 526 17.14 -16.89 -13.46
N ALA A 527 17.25 -18.03 -12.76
CA ALA A 527 18.27 -18.26 -11.74
C ALA A 527 19.69 -18.32 -12.34
N SER A 528 19.86 -18.88 -13.54
CA SER A 528 21.17 -19.02 -14.18
C SER A 528 21.83 -17.68 -14.54
N VAL A 529 21.08 -16.57 -14.52
CA VAL A 529 21.59 -15.21 -14.75
C VAL A 529 22.30 -14.65 -13.51
N ILE A 530 22.08 -15.21 -12.31
CA ILE A 530 22.63 -14.70 -11.04
C ILE A 530 24.16 -14.61 -11.06
N PRO A 531 24.94 -15.63 -11.47
CA PRO A 531 26.40 -15.53 -11.49
C PRO A 531 26.92 -14.43 -12.41
N VAL A 532 26.27 -14.22 -13.56
CA VAL A 532 26.61 -13.15 -14.51
C VAL A 532 26.34 -11.79 -13.88
N LEU A 533 25.21 -11.61 -13.19
CA LEU A 533 24.90 -10.38 -12.46
C LEU A 533 25.91 -10.11 -11.34
N LEU A 534 26.29 -11.12 -10.56
CA LEU A 534 27.31 -10.97 -9.51
C LEU A 534 28.66 -10.54 -10.09
N LEU A 535 29.06 -11.09 -11.23
CA LEU A 535 30.30 -10.71 -11.92
C LEU A 535 30.22 -9.27 -12.46
N LEU A 536 29.08 -8.86 -13.02
CA LEU A 536 28.87 -7.49 -13.48
C LEU A 536 28.85 -6.48 -12.33
N LEU A 537 28.31 -6.87 -11.16
CA LEU A 537 28.31 -6.05 -9.95
C LEU A 537 29.68 -6.00 -9.26
N LEU A 538 30.56 -6.96 -9.52
CA LEU A 538 31.93 -6.94 -9.01
C LEU A 538 32.71 -5.72 -9.53
N VAL A 539 32.52 -5.35 -10.79
CA VAL A 539 33.22 -4.21 -11.43
C VAL A 539 32.97 -2.88 -10.69
N PRO A 540 31.72 -2.44 -10.44
CA PRO A 540 31.48 -1.22 -9.69
C PRO A 540 31.85 -1.36 -8.22
N VAL A 541 31.74 -2.55 -7.60
CA VAL A 541 32.21 -2.76 -6.22
C VAL A 541 33.71 -2.55 -6.12
N LEU A 542 34.49 -3.14 -7.03
CA LEU A 542 35.94 -2.95 -7.11
C LEU A 542 36.36 -1.53 -7.50
N TYR A 543 35.46 -0.75 -8.10
CA TYR A 543 35.70 0.66 -8.39
C TYR A 543 35.40 1.57 -7.18
N LEU A 544 34.45 1.17 -6.34
CA LEU A 544 34.00 1.95 -5.17
C LEU A 544 34.76 1.62 -3.88
N VAL A 545 35.37 0.44 -3.80
CA VAL A 545 36.30 -0.01 -2.73
C VAL A 545 37.71 0.29 -3.17
#